data_AF-A0A2P9BY14-F1
#
_entry.id   AF-A0A2P9BY14-F1
#
_cell.length_a   1.000
_cell.length_b   1.000
_cell.length_c   1.000
_cell.angle_alpha   90.00
_cell.angle_beta   90.00
_cell.angle_gamma   90.00
#
_symmetry.space_group_name_H-M   'P 1'
#
loop_
_entity.id
_entity.type
_entity.pdbx_description
1 polymer ?
#
loop_
_entity_poly.entity_id
_entity_poly.type
_entity_poly.pdbx_seq_one_letter_code
_entity_poly.pdbx_strand_id
1 'polypeptide(L)'
;MYSRIEDLFNLKKKNTDHIDKNDLIKILKSLGFNVSSEIFDDNKNTYTLDELKDFVDKFQTNYYGKEKIENSINFLNPKKDIIKKNELKILLCENGNKFTESEFKKFLIDIPMDVDENIHHHDLIEA
;
A
#
# COMPACT_ATOMS: atom_id res chain seq x y z
N MET A 1 -6.47 21.74 -1.18
CA MET A 1 -6.47 20.49 -0.38
C MET A 1 -5.74 20.68 0.94
N TYR A 2 -4.52 21.24 0.94
CA TYR A 2 -3.74 21.46 2.17
C TYR A 2 -4.41 22.36 3.22
N SER A 3 -5.22 23.36 2.84
CA SER A 3 -5.93 24.20 3.85
C SER A 3 -6.87 23.37 4.73
N ARG A 4 -7.61 22.41 4.16
CA ARG A 4 -8.50 21.52 4.92
C ARG A 4 -7.73 20.60 5.88
N ILE A 5 -6.54 20.15 5.47
CA ILE A 5 -5.67 19.33 6.31
C ILE A 5 -5.16 20.15 7.50
N GLU A 6 -4.72 21.38 7.23
CA GLU A 6 -4.27 22.33 8.25
C GLU A 6 -5.38 22.71 9.22
N ASP A 7 -6.60 22.95 8.73
CA ASP A 7 -7.76 23.24 9.57
C ASP A 7 -8.07 22.07 10.52
N LEU A 8 -8.11 20.83 9.99
CA LEU A 8 -8.36 19.62 10.78
C LEU A 8 -7.25 19.38 11.82
N PHE A 9 -5.99 19.64 11.45
CA PHE A 9 -4.86 19.56 12.37
C PHE A 9 -4.96 20.60 13.48
N ASN A 10 -5.25 21.86 13.13
CA ASN A 10 -5.40 22.97 14.08
C ASN A 10 -6.56 22.75 15.06
N LEU A 11 -7.65 22.12 14.61
CA LEU A 11 -8.77 21.73 15.47
C LEU A 11 -8.37 20.68 16.53
N LYS A 12 -7.36 19.85 16.25
CA LYS A 12 -6.94 18.73 17.11
C LYS A 12 -5.74 19.05 17.99
N LYS A 13 -4.74 19.75 17.46
CA LYS A 13 -3.49 20.06 18.18
C LYS A 13 -3.72 20.96 19.39
N LYS A 14 -4.84 21.69 19.49
CA LYS A 14 -5.09 22.65 20.57
C LYS A 14 -3.88 23.61 20.72
N ASN A 15 -3.23 23.60 21.89
CA ASN A 15 -2.09 24.45 22.23
C ASN A 15 -0.72 23.78 21.99
N THR A 16 -0.69 22.58 21.42
CA THR A 16 0.55 21.91 21.00
C THR A 16 0.83 22.11 19.51
N ASP A 17 2.00 21.67 19.08
CA ASP A 17 2.48 21.62 17.70
C ASP A 17 2.29 20.22 17.05
N HIS A 18 1.68 19.29 17.78
CA HIS A 18 1.46 17.91 17.37
C HIS A 18 0.07 17.40 17.78
N ILE A 19 -0.38 16.33 17.15
CA ILE A 19 -1.59 15.56 17.48
C ILE A 19 -1.21 14.15 17.93
N ASP A 20 -2.09 13.48 18.67
CA ASP A 20 -1.89 12.07 19.02
C ASP A 20 -2.26 11.11 17.86
N LYS A 21 -1.85 9.84 17.98
CA LYS A 21 -2.14 8.77 17.01
C LYS A 21 -3.65 8.62 16.72
N ASN A 22 -4.50 8.76 17.73
CA ASN A 22 -5.94 8.59 17.57
C ASN A 22 -6.56 9.76 16.79
N ASP A 23 -6.11 10.98 17.05
CA ASP A 23 -6.55 12.15 16.31
C ASP A 23 -6.04 12.13 14.87
N LEU A 24 -4.80 11.67 14.61
CA LEU A 24 -4.31 11.41 13.27
C LEU A 24 -5.23 10.45 12.50
N ILE A 25 -5.54 9.28 13.09
CA ILE A 25 -6.44 8.29 12.49
C ILE A 25 -7.82 8.89 12.19
N LYS A 26 -8.38 9.69 13.10
CA LYS A 26 -9.68 10.36 12.89
C LYS A 26 -9.65 11.36 11.74
N ILE A 27 -8.57 12.15 11.63
CA ILE A 27 -8.40 13.09 10.53
C ILE A 27 -8.33 12.33 9.21
N LEU A 28 -7.48 11.31 9.10
CA LEU A 28 -7.32 10.50 7.89
C LEU A 28 -8.63 9.84 7.46
N LYS A 29 -9.39 9.26 8.39
CA LYS A 29 -10.73 8.71 8.11
C LYS A 29 -11.72 9.78 7.66
N SER A 30 -11.67 10.98 8.24
CA SER A 30 -12.53 12.11 7.87
C SER A 30 -12.18 12.71 6.51
N LEU A 31 -10.98 12.44 6.00
CA LEU A 31 -10.57 12.71 4.62
C LEU A 31 -10.99 11.61 3.64
N GLY A 32 -11.57 10.51 4.14
CA GLY A 32 -12.10 9.40 3.34
C GLY A 32 -11.12 8.23 3.15
N PHE A 33 -9.96 8.25 3.83
CA PHE A 33 -8.98 7.17 3.69
C PHE A 33 -9.35 5.94 4.52
N ASN A 34 -9.11 4.75 3.96
CA ASN A 34 -9.22 3.49 4.67
C ASN A 34 -7.91 3.20 5.41
N VAL A 35 -7.89 3.48 6.71
CA VAL A 35 -6.69 3.42 7.55
C VAL A 35 -6.57 2.05 8.22
N SER A 36 -5.52 1.29 7.89
CA SER A 36 -5.09 0.10 8.64
C SER A 36 -4.24 0.51 9.85
N SER A 37 -4.28 -0.25 10.93
CA SER A 37 -3.39 -0.03 12.09
C SER A 37 -1.93 -0.34 11.78
N GLU A 38 -1.67 -1.18 10.77
CA GLU A 38 -0.34 -1.70 10.41
C GLU A 38 0.59 -0.63 9.81
N ILE A 39 0.06 0.52 9.37
CA ILE A 39 0.86 1.58 8.73
C ILE A 39 1.55 2.51 9.73
N PHE A 40 1.26 2.36 11.03
CA PHE A 40 1.79 3.22 12.08
C PHE A 40 2.88 2.51 12.85
N ASP A 41 3.93 3.25 13.23
CA ASP A 41 4.88 2.78 14.24
C ASP A 41 4.17 2.62 15.60
N ASP A 42 4.34 1.46 16.23
CA ASP A 42 3.76 1.14 17.53
C ASP A 42 4.37 1.98 18.67
N ASN A 43 5.61 2.42 18.50
CA ASN A 43 6.31 3.22 19.51
C ASN A 43 6.03 4.72 19.37
N LYS A 44 5.38 5.14 18.28
CA LYS A 44 5.11 6.56 17.98
C LYS A 44 3.68 6.96 18.28
N ASN A 45 3.53 7.90 19.22
CA ASN A 45 2.23 8.34 19.72
C ASN A 45 1.87 9.78 19.35
N THR A 46 2.79 10.56 18.80
CA THR A 46 2.58 11.97 18.42
C THR A 46 3.04 12.23 17.00
N TYR A 47 2.34 13.15 16.32
CA TYR A 47 2.51 13.44 14.90
C TYR A 47 2.37 14.93 14.62
N THR A 48 3.27 15.47 13.80
CA THR A 48 3.29 16.86 13.34
C THR A 48 2.39 17.06 12.12
N LEU A 49 2.20 18.32 11.72
CA LEU A 49 1.45 18.66 10.52
C LEU A 49 2.11 18.10 9.26
N ASP A 50 3.44 18.16 9.18
CA ASP A 50 4.18 17.67 8.02
C ASP A 50 4.05 16.15 7.87
N GLU A 51 4.03 15.42 8.98
CA GLU A 51 3.78 13.98 8.97
C GLU A 51 2.36 13.66 8.55
N LEU A 52 1.35 14.41 9.02
CA LEU A 52 -0.01 14.27 8.52
C LEU A 52 -0.09 14.50 7.01
N LYS A 53 0.61 15.51 6.48
CA LYS A 53 0.68 15.78 5.03
C LYS A 53 1.31 14.60 4.28
N ASP A 54 2.42 14.06 4.79
CA ASP A 54 3.07 12.87 4.24
C ASP A 54 2.13 11.65 4.20
N PHE A 55 1.39 11.37 5.29
CA PHE A 55 0.38 10.31 5.29
C PHE A 55 -0.67 10.53 4.19
N VAL A 56 -1.17 11.75 4.05
CA VAL A 56 -2.17 12.08 3.03
C VAL A 56 -1.63 11.88 1.62
N ASP A 57 -0.40 12.32 1.35
CA ASP A 57 0.25 12.16 0.05
C ASP A 57 0.49 10.66 -0.26
N LYS A 58 0.90 9.86 0.74
CA LYS A 58 1.03 8.40 0.62
C LYS A 58 -0.30 7.70 0.33
N PHE A 59 -1.39 8.11 0.96
CA PHE A 59 -2.71 7.56 0.64
C PHE A 59 -3.16 7.92 -0.78
N GLN A 60 -2.91 9.15 -1.24
CA GLN A 60 -3.29 9.59 -2.58
C GLN A 60 -2.52 8.88 -3.69
N THR A 61 -1.27 8.50 -3.41
CA THR A 61 -0.38 7.80 -4.36
C THR A 61 -0.49 6.28 -4.29
N ASN A 62 -1.45 5.74 -3.50
CA ASN A 62 -1.60 4.31 -3.24
C ASN A 62 -0.32 3.64 -2.69
N TYR A 63 0.53 4.40 -1.99
CA TYR A 63 1.83 3.94 -1.48
C TYR A 63 1.69 2.68 -0.62
N TYR A 64 0.77 2.69 0.35
CA TYR A 64 0.57 1.56 1.27
C TYR A 64 0.01 0.31 0.58
N GLY A 65 -0.73 0.48 -0.52
CA GLY A 65 -1.16 -0.64 -1.35
C GLY A 65 0.02 -1.31 -2.03
N LYS A 66 0.89 -0.50 -2.65
CA LYS A 66 2.12 -0.95 -3.31
C LYS A 66 3.08 -1.62 -2.33
N GLU A 67 3.34 -0.99 -1.19
CA GLU A 67 4.20 -1.52 -0.13
C GLU A 67 3.71 -2.89 0.39
N LYS A 68 2.39 -3.06 0.53
CA LYS A 68 1.81 -4.35 0.95
C LYS A 68 2.02 -5.44 -0.10
N ILE A 69 1.85 -5.13 -1.38
CA ILE A 69 2.08 -6.07 -2.48
C ILE A 69 3.57 -6.42 -2.54
N GLU A 70 4.45 -5.43 -2.49
CA GLU A 70 5.90 -5.61 -2.48
C GLU A 70 6.36 -6.53 -1.33
N ASN A 71 5.91 -6.26 -0.11
CA ASN A 71 6.21 -7.12 1.04
C ASN A 71 5.70 -8.55 0.86
N SER A 72 4.55 -8.73 0.23
CA SER A 72 3.97 -10.06 -0.04
C SER A 72 4.79 -10.83 -1.08
N ILE A 73 5.21 -10.14 -2.15
CA ILE A 73 6.06 -10.73 -3.19
C ILE A 73 7.43 -11.08 -2.61
N ASN A 74 8.04 -10.19 -1.83
CA ASN A 74 9.32 -10.43 -1.16
C ASN A 74 9.24 -11.59 -0.17
N PHE A 75 8.12 -11.76 0.53
CA PHE A 75 7.91 -12.92 1.41
C PHE A 75 7.84 -14.24 0.62
N LEU A 76 7.13 -14.25 -0.52
CA LEU A 76 6.95 -15.45 -1.35
C LEU A 76 8.18 -15.79 -2.20
N ASN A 77 8.96 -14.80 -2.61
CA ASN A 77 10.12 -14.95 -3.49
C ASN A 77 11.33 -14.10 -3.04
N PRO A 78 11.88 -14.35 -1.84
CA PRO A 78 12.82 -13.45 -1.14
C PRO A 78 14.22 -13.29 -1.76
N LYS A 79 14.52 -13.98 -2.85
CA LYS A 79 15.88 -14.06 -3.42
C LYS A 79 15.97 -13.76 -4.91
N LYS A 80 14.86 -13.39 -5.55
CA LYS A 80 14.82 -13.13 -6.99
C LYS A 80 13.90 -11.94 -7.21
N ASP A 81 14.35 -10.95 -7.96
CA ASP A 81 13.50 -9.83 -8.43
C ASP A 81 12.57 -10.23 -9.58
N ILE A 82 12.52 -11.54 -9.89
CA ILE A 82 11.72 -12.14 -10.94
C ILE A 82 10.97 -13.36 -10.42
N ILE A 83 9.75 -13.55 -10.91
CA ILE A 83 8.95 -14.77 -10.72
C ILE A 83 8.60 -15.38 -12.07
N LYS A 84 8.69 -16.70 -12.19
CA LYS A 84 8.25 -17.37 -13.42
C LYS A 84 6.73 -17.39 -13.49
N LYS A 85 6.17 -17.18 -14.69
CA LYS A 85 4.72 -17.27 -14.94
C LYS A 85 4.07 -18.52 -14.35
N ASN A 86 4.69 -19.68 -14.47
CA ASN A 86 4.15 -20.94 -13.92
C ASN A 86 4.19 -20.98 -12.39
N GLU A 87 5.22 -20.39 -11.76
CA GLU A 87 5.28 -20.27 -10.29
C GLU A 87 4.17 -19.31 -9.80
N LEU A 88 3.99 -18.17 -10.49
CA LEU A 88 2.91 -17.23 -10.20
C LEU A 88 1.52 -17.85 -10.40
N LYS A 89 1.34 -18.67 -11.45
CA LYS A 89 0.10 -19.43 -11.69
C LYS A 89 -0.22 -20.34 -10.51
N ILE A 90 0.76 -21.09 -10.00
CA ILE A 90 0.56 -21.97 -8.84
C ILE A 90 0.16 -21.14 -7.61
N LEU A 91 0.81 -20.00 -7.37
CA LEU A 91 0.47 -19.12 -6.24
C LEU A 91 -0.97 -18.59 -6.32
N LEU A 92 -1.42 -18.14 -7.49
CA LEU A 92 -2.74 -17.47 -7.64
C LEU A 92 -3.89 -18.43 -7.92
N CYS A 93 -3.64 -19.57 -8.59
CA CYS A 93 -4.69 -20.51 -9.00
C CYS A 93 -4.81 -21.71 -8.07
N GLU A 94 -3.77 -22.09 -7.34
CA GLU A 94 -3.79 -23.31 -6.52
C GLU A 94 -3.90 -23.02 -5.02
N ASN A 95 -3.48 -21.83 -4.58
CA ASN A 95 -3.50 -21.39 -3.18
C ASN A 95 -4.47 -20.21 -2.96
N GLY A 96 -5.15 -20.17 -1.81
CA GLY A 96 -6.03 -19.05 -1.41
C GLY A 96 -7.35 -18.93 -2.21
N ASN A 97 -7.77 -17.69 -2.49
CA ASN A 97 -8.92 -17.39 -3.36
C ASN A 97 -8.49 -17.59 -4.82
N LYS A 98 -8.72 -18.79 -5.32
CA LYS A 98 -8.18 -19.30 -6.57
C LYS A 98 -8.68 -18.53 -7.77
N PHE A 99 -7.76 -17.94 -8.52
CA PHE A 99 -8.03 -17.49 -9.89
C PHE A 99 -8.39 -18.71 -10.74
N THR A 100 -9.46 -18.61 -11.51
CA THR A 100 -9.70 -19.51 -12.63
C THR A 100 -8.65 -19.29 -13.73
N GLU A 101 -8.49 -20.26 -14.61
CA GLU A 101 -7.54 -20.13 -15.71
C GLU A 101 -7.87 -18.96 -16.65
N SER A 102 -9.15 -18.60 -16.80
CA SER A 102 -9.56 -17.44 -17.59
C SER A 102 -9.24 -16.11 -16.90
N GLU A 103 -9.37 -16.02 -15.58
CA GLU A 103 -8.98 -14.84 -14.80
C GLU A 103 -7.46 -14.65 -14.81
N PHE A 104 -6.69 -15.73 -14.65
CA PHE A 104 -5.24 -15.65 -14.71
C PHE A 104 -4.74 -15.21 -16.09
N LYS A 105 -5.36 -15.70 -17.17
CA LYS A 105 -5.05 -15.24 -18.54
C LYS A 105 -5.35 -13.76 -18.73
N LYS A 106 -6.45 -13.25 -18.15
CA LYS A 106 -6.80 -11.82 -18.23
C LYS A 106 -5.83 -10.96 -17.42
N PHE A 107 -5.46 -11.41 -16.22
CA PHE A 107 -4.51 -10.73 -15.35
C PHE A 107 -3.15 -10.51 -16.04
N LEU A 108 -2.66 -11.50 -16.78
CA LEU A 108 -1.37 -11.41 -17.49
C LEU A 108 -1.38 -10.50 -18.72
N ILE A 109 -2.53 -9.99 -19.18
CA ILE A 109 -2.58 -9.14 -20.39
C ILE A 109 -1.80 -7.84 -20.20
N ASP A 110 -1.89 -7.28 -19.00
CA ASP A 110 -1.32 -5.97 -18.66
C ASP A 110 0.07 -6.08 -18.00
N ILE A 111 0.60 -7.30 -17.87
CA ILE A 111 1.87 -7.56 -17.19
C ILE A 111 2.94 -7.94 -18.23
N PRO A 112 4.00 -7.13 -18.39
CA PRO A 112 5.09 -7.47 -19.28
C PRO A 112 5.81 -8.74 -18.84
N MET A 113 6.22 -9.54 -19.82
CA MET A 113 6.99 -10.78 -19.64
C MET A 113 8.19 -10.76 -20.58
N ASP A 114 9.30 -11.32 -20.12
CA ASP A 114 10.48 -11.53 -20.97
C ASP A 114 10.32 -12.78 -21.87
N VAL A 115 11.34 -13.04 -22.69
CA VAL A 115 11.37 -14.17 -23.63
C VAL A 115 11.33 -15.55 -22.95
N ASP A 116 11.69 -15.62 -21.67
CA ASP A 116 11.74 -16.83 -20.85
C ASP A 116 10.51 -16.97 -19.93
N GLU A 117 9.48 -16.14 -20.16
CA GLU A 117 8.26 -16.04 -19.34
C GLU A 117 8.52 -15.68 -17.86
N ASN A 118 9.57 -14.90 -17.60
CA ASN A 118 9.78 -14.27 -16.30
C ASN A 118 9.03 -12.94 -16.23
N ILE A 119 8.55 -12.63 -15.02
CA ILE A 119 7.86 -11.39 -14.67
C ILE A 119 8.69 -10.70 -13.59
N HIS A 120 9.05 -9.43 -13.79
CA HIS A 120 9.74 -8.65 -12.77
C HIS A 120 8.78 -8.26 -11.66
N HIS A 121 9.28 -8.22 -10.43
CA HIS A 121 8.45 -7.85 -9.27
C HIS A 121 7.87 -6.44 -9.37
N HIS A 122 8.63 -5.49 -9.91
CA HIS A 122 8.14 -4.13 -10.10
C HIS A 122 6.92 -4.07 -11.03
N ASP A 123 6.86 -4.94 -12.04
CA ASP A 123 5.75 -4.99 -12.98
C ASP A 123 4.46 -5.53 -12.35
N LEU A 124 4.59 -6.37 -11.31
CA LEU A 124 3.44 -6.84 -10.52
C LEU A 124 2.92 -5.79 -9.52
N ILE A 125 3.75 -4.81 -9.17
CA ILE A 125 3.42 -3.74 -8.20
C ILE A 125 2.80 -2.53 -8.91
N GLU A 126 3.24 -2.25 -10.14
CA GLU A 126 2.78 -1.10 -10.93
C GLU A 126 1.56 -1.38 -11.82
N ALA A 127 1.29 -2.65 -12.15
CA ALA A 127 0.10 -3.07 -12.91
C ALA A 127 -1.21 -2.86 -12.14
#